data_AF-A0A414KTL5-F1
#
_entry.id   AF-A0A414KTL5-F1
#
_cell.length_a   1.000
_cell.length_b   1.000
_cell.length_c   1.000
_cell.angle_alpha   90.00
_cell.angle_beta   90.00
_cell.angle_gamma   90.00
#
_symmetry.space_group_name_H-M   'P 1'
#
loop_
_entity.id
_entity.type
_entity.pdbx_description
1 polymer ?
#
loop_
_entity_poly.entity_id
_entity_poly.type
_entity_poly.pdbx_seq_one_letter_code
_entity_poly.pdbx_strand_id
1 'polypeptide(L)'
;MKKINLLAVALAAFTMFSCSNEEITDLGNNAPGEKATLTIKVEGAGNNVAQSRATGATTSDVTINNYIVFLFREGGALDCPPYFSSTNAAATITNGSTAAKTAYVVANTGRLANGPFANVTTEADLKAVTGDLMANNNTATQTKDNLWMSGTNDVSFSGTNGSVTVELGFVAAKIELIVKDNRANLTGSGSGDISITDEKVVLLYAGKSGHFFGTAAEKVAQTAFYSGDASYPGFNSNNVTESTALADAVSTPFTVNASNAVFNHFYTFGNNGATQPTILAIQSKRTINNADETIYYPIQFSTDDAGYTIEPGKRYTVTLTLKGDVNAGEGGGTTDPEQPLINSPISITVTAASWTPVTVDKAFN
;
A
#
# COMPACT_ATOMS: atom_id res chain seq x y z
N MET A 1 -41.62 -48.11 -2.95
CA MET A 1 -40.18 -48.09 -2.61
C MET A 1 -39.57 -46.78 -3.07
N LYS A 2 -38.85 -46.10 -2.17
CA LYS A 2 -37.85 -45.01 -2.27
C LYS A 2 -37.50 -44.51 -3.69
N LYS A 3 -37.31 -43.20 -3.95
CA LYS A 3 -36.27 -42.33 -3.34
C LYS A 3 -36.67 -40.85 -3.28
N ILE A 4 -35.96 -40.18 -2.38
CA ILE A 4 -36.11 -38.85 -1.78
C ILE A 4 -34.84 -38.02 -2.11
N ASN A 5 -34.95 -36.68 -2.03
CA ASN A 5 -33.92 -35.63 -1.83
C ASN A 5 -33.13 -35.11 -3.06
N LEU A 6 -32.79 -33.82 -3.18
CA LEU A 6 -32.72 -32.70 -2.22
C LEU A 6 -32.80 -31.37 -3.01
N LEU A 7 -33.69 -30.43 -2.67
CA LEU A 7 -33.57 -29.03 -3.10
C LEU A 7 -33.45 -28.17 -1.83
N ALA A 8 -32.31 -27.51 -1.69
CA ALA A 8 -31.94 -26.70 -0.55
C ALA A 8 -32.87 -25.49 -0.41
N VAL A 9 -33.63 -25.45 0.68
CA VAL A 9 -34.35 -24.25 1.12
C VAL A 9 -33.37 -23.44 1.97
N ALA A 10 -33.02 -22.25 1.49
CA ALA A 10 -32.26 -21.27 2.23
C ALA A 10 -33.08 -20.80 3.44
N LEU A 11 -32.53 -21.01 4.64
CA LEU A 11 -33.08 -20.51 5.89
C LEU A 11 -32.67 -19.03 6.03
N ALA A 12 -33.54 -18.13 5.56
CA ALA A 12 -33.47 -16.72 5.96
C ALA A 12 -34.05 -16.62 7.38
N ALA A 13 -33.17 -16.52 8.38
CA ALA A 13 -33.56 -16.20 9.75
C ALA A 13 -34.06 -14.75 9.81
N PHE A 14 -35.36 -14.55 9.59
CA PHE A 14 -36.06 -13.36 10.08
C PHE A 14 -36.21 -13.50 11.59
N THR A 15 -35.33 -12.89 12.37
CA THR A 15 -35.60 -12.62 13.79
C THR A 15 -36.56 -11.44 13.87
N MET A 16 -37.85 -11.74 13.69
CA MET A 16 -38.90 -10.87 14.22
C MET A 16 -38.79 -10.95 15.75
N PHE A 17 -38.43 -9.83 16.38
CA PHE A 17 -38.55 -9.66 17.83
C PHE A 17 -40.05 -9.70 18.21
N SER A 18 -40.57 -10.92 18.35
CA SER A 18 -41.76 -11.19 19.13
C SER A 18 -41.37 -10.99 20.60
N CYS A 19 -42.16 -10.18 21.31
CA CYS A 19 -42.10 -10.09 22.76
C CYS A 19 -42.52 -11.44 23.36
N SER A 20 -41.58 -12.37 23.49
CA SER A 20 -41.64 -13.47 24.43
C SER A 20 -40.47 -13.30 25.38
N ASN A 21 -40.73 -13.50 26.68
CA ASN A 21 -39.77 -13.41 27.79
C ASN A 21 -38.75 -14.56 27.74
N GLU A 22 -38.11 -14.79 26.60
CA GLU A 22 -36.86 -15.54 26.52
C GLU A 22 -35.76 -14.65 27.10
N GLU A 23 -34.96 -15.24 27.98
CA GLU A 23 -33.74 -14.72 28.59
C GLU A 23 -33.02 -13.73 27.66
N ILE A 24 -33.18 -12.43 27.96
CA ILE A 24 -32.32 -11.39 27.41
C ILE A 24 -30.91 -11.82 27.80
N THR A 25 -30.16 -12.35 26.84
CA THR A 25 -28.71 -12.26 26.93
C THR A 25 -28.43 -10.79 27.19
N ASP A 26 -27.80 -10.47 28.32
CA ASP A 26 -27.39 -9.10 28.59
C ASP A 26 -26.44 -8.68 27.47
N LEU A 27 -27.01 -8.02 26.46
CA LEU A 27 -26.27 -7.56 25.30
C LEU A 27 -25.29 -6.45 25.70
N GLY A 28 -25.39 -5.92 26.94
CA GLY A 28 -24.53 -4.86 27.46
C GLY A 28 -24.37 -3.73 26.44
N ASN A 29 -23.13 -3.36 26.17
CA ASN A 29 -22.76 -2.32 25.21
C ASN A 29 -22.98 -2.68 23.72
N ASN A 30 -23.54 -3.87 23.43
CA ASN A 30 -23.95 -4.30 22.10
C ASN A 30 -25.47 -4.24 21.89
N ALA A 31 -26.26 -3.79 22.87
CA ALA A 31 -27.70 -3.60 22.69
C ALA A 31 -27.99 -2.62 21.52
N PRO A 32 -28.98 -2.92 20.66
CA PRO A 32 -29.35 -2.02 19.56
C PRO A 32 -29.99 -0.73 20.10
N GLY A 33 -29.72 0.40 19.45
CA GLY A 33 -30.32 1.70 19.76
C GLY A 33 -31.64 1.94 19.01
N GLU A 34 -32.13 3.16 19.07
CA GLU A 34 -33.26 3.61 18.24
C GLU A 34 -32.82 3.71 16.78
N LYS A 35 -33.74 3.47 15.84
CA LYS A 35 -33.44 3.59 14.40
C LYS A 35 -32.96 5.01 14.07
N ALA A 36 -31.84 5.11 13.35
CA ALA A 36 -31.19 6.37 13.03
C ALA A 36 -30.86 6.50 11.53
N THR A 37 -30.71 7.75 11.09
CA THR A 37 -30.09 8.08 9.79
C THR A 37 -28.68 8.60 10.03
N LEU A 38 -27.69 8.01 9.36
CA LEU A 38 -26.30 8.40 9.46
C LEU A 38 -25.78 8.99 8.15
N THR A 39 -25.18 10.18 8.23
CA THR A 39 -24.46 10.78 7.10
C THR A 39 -22.95 10.60 7.29
N ILE A 40 -22.32 9.92 6.34
CA ILE A 40 -20.88 9.63 6.35
C ILE A 40 -20.22 10.43 5.22
N LYS A 41 -19.33 11.34 5.59
CA LYS A 41 -18.44 12.02 4.65
C LYS A 41 -17.07 11.36 4.65
N VAL A 42 -16.46 11.25 3.48
CA VAL A 42 -15.13 10.69 3.29
C VAL A 42 -14.24 11.76 2.68
N GLU A 43 -13.08 12.00 3.28
CA GLU A 43 -12.12 12.98 2.78
C GLU A 43 -10.69 12.46 2.92
N GLY A 44 -9.76 12.98 2.13
CA GLY A 44 -8.35 12.65 2.24
C GLY A 44 -7.75 13.31 3.48
N ALA A 45 -6.89 12.58 4.20
CA ALA A 45 -6.18 13.11 5.35
C ALA A 45 -5.43 14.40 4.98
N GLY A 46 -5.60 15.46 5.79
CA GLY A 46 -5.00 16.77 5.53
C GLY A 46 -5.81 17.71 4.63
N ASN A 47 -7.01 17.31 4.18
CA ASN A 47 -7.96 18.17 3.44
C ASN A 47 -8.70 19.17 4.37
N ASN A 48 -7.97 19.79 5.31
CA ASN A 48 -8.55 20.79 6.19
C ASN A 48 -9.00 22.01 5.37
N VAL A 49 -10.31 22.21 5.41
CA VAL A 49 -11.07 23.29 4.79
C VAL A 49 -10.36 24.64 4.99
N ALA A 50 -10.11 25.33 3.86
CA ALA A 50 -9.40 26.61 3.67
C ALA A 50 -7.89 26.53 3.33
N GLN A 51 -7.58 26.13 2.09
CA GLN A 51 -6.29 26.50 1.47
C GLN A 51 -6.51 27.13 0.09
N SER A 52 -6.29 28.44 0.03
CA SER A 52 -5.87 29.14 -1.18
C SER A 52 -4.62 28.44 -1.74
N ARG A 53 -4.71 27.98 -3.00
CA ARG A 53 -3.68 27.22 -3.72
C ARG A 53 -2.25 27.70 -3.43
N ALA A 54 -1.35 26.77 -3.12
CA ALA A 54 0.08 26.93 -3.36
C ALA A 54 0.47 26.11 -4.60
N THR A 55 0.85 26.81 -5.66
CA THR A 55 1.44 26.27 -6.89
C THR A 55 2.81 25.67 -6.53
N GLY A 56 2.97 24.34 -6.58
CA GLY A 56 4.32 23.76 -6.49
C GLY A 56 4.52 22.35 -5.92
N ALA A 57 3.49 21.55 -5.65
CA ALA A 57 3.68 20.14 -5.27
C ALA A 57 2.85 19.24 -6.19
N THR A 58 3.50 18.26 -6.84
CA THR A 58 2.81 17.19 -7.57
C THR A 58 2.17 16.24 -6.56
N THR A 59 1.07 16.66 -5.92
CA THR A 59 0.15 15.73 -5.30
C THR A 59 -0.52 14.99 -6.45
N SER A 60 -0.28 13.69 -6.59
CA SER A 60 -1.12 12.88 -7.45
C SER A 60 -2.47 12.81 -6.77
N ASP A 61 -3.46 13.53 -7.30
CA ASP A 61 -4.85 13.40 -6.88
C ASP A 61 -5.24 11.93 -7.01
N VAL A 62 -5.79 11.33 -5.94
CA VAL A 62 -6.23 9.93 -5.98
C VAL A 62 -7.73 9.88 -5.82
N THR A 63 -8.38 9.33 -6.83
CA THR A 63 -9.83 9.16 -6.88
C THR A 63 -10.28 8.08 -5.90
N ILE A 64 -11.34 8.36 -5.15
CA ILE A 64 -12.12 7.34 -4.44
C ILE A 64 -13.09 6.72 -5.47
N ASN A 65 -12.74 5.54 -5.98
CA ASN A 65 -13.55 4.80 -6.96
C ASN A 65 -14.76 4.11 -6.29
N ASN A 66 -14.57 3.65 -5.06
CA ASN A 66 -15.58 2.99 -4.24
C ASN A 66 -15.14 3.01 -2.78
N TYR A 67 -16.08 2.81 -1.85
CA TYR A 67 -15.76 2.59 -0.45
C TYR A 67 -16.80 1.72 0.26
N ILE A 68 -16.38 1.11 1.37
CA ILE A 68 -17.22 0.35 2.29
C ILE A 68 -17.18 1.05 3.66
N VAL A 69 -18.35 1.23 4.28
CA VAL A 69 -18.50 1.76 5.63
C VAL A 69 -18.93 0.63 6.57
N PHE A 70 -18.22 0.50 7.68
CA PHE A 70 -18.58 -0.35 8.81
C PHE A 70 -18.94 0.55 9.99
N LEU A 71 -20.08 0.28 10.62
CA LEU A 71 -20.53 0.97 11.82
C LEU A 71 -20.52 -0.04 12.96
N PHE A 72 -19.82 0.26 14.04
CA PHE A 72 -19.75 -0.61 15.22
C PHE A 72 -20.38 0.06 16.42
N ARG A 73 -21.02 -0.74 17.26
CA ARG A 73 -21.48 -0.35 18.61
C ARG A 73 -20.30 -0.35 19.57
N GLU A 74 -20.50 0.20 20.76
CA GLU A 74 -19.45 0.29 21.79
C GLU A 74 -18.86 -1.07 22.17
N GLY A 75 -19.67 -2.14 22.17
CA GLY A 75 -19.20 -3.50 22.42
C GLY A 75 -18.54 -4.20 21.23
N GLY A 76 -18.32 -3.50 20.10
CA GLY A 76 -17.61 -4.01 18.92
C GLY A 76 -18.46 -4.83 17.93
N ALA A 77 -19.75 -5.02 18.18
CA ALA A 77 -20.66 -5.64 17.19
C ALA A 77 -21.03 -4.65 16.08
N LEU A 78 -21.26 -5.15 14.87
CA LEU A 78 -21.82 -4.34 13.78
C LEU A 78 -23.17 -3.74 14.21
N ASP A 79 -23.33 -2.43 14.00
CA ASP A 79 -24.58 -1.75 14.26
C ASP A 79 -25.64 -2.11 13.20
N CYS A 80 -25.20 -2.19 11.95
CA CYS A 80 -25.97 -2.63 10.78
C CYS A 80 -25.04 -3.32 9.76
N PRO A 81 -25.59 -4.00 8.73
CA PRO A 81 -24.77 -4.53 7.64
C PRO A 81 -23.88 -3.46 7.00
N PRO A 82 -22.65 -3.79 6.56
CA PRO A 82 -21.74 -2.82 5.96
C PRO A 82 -22.35 -2.17 4.72
N TYR A 83 -22.12 -0.87 4.57
CA TYR A 83 -22.63 -0.09 3.44
C TYR A 83 -21.58 0.02 2.35
N PHE A 84 -21.95 -0.18 1.08
CA PHE A 84 -21.05 -0.02 -0.06
C PHE A 84 -21.50 1.15 -0.95
N SER A 85 -20.56 2.01 -1.30
CA SER A 85 -20.73 3.04 -2.33
C SER A 85 -19.80 2.76 -3.52
N SER A 86 -20.34 2.86 -4.74
CA SER A 86 -19.56 2.86 -5.98
C SER A 86 -19.18 4.26 -6.45
N THR A 87 -19.31 5.27 -5.59
CA THR A 87 -19.00 6.68 -5.88
C THR A 87 -18.25 7.30 -4.70
N ASN A 88 -17.65 8.47 -4.89
CA ASN A 88 -17.02 9.24 -3.82
C ASN A 88 -18.00 10.15 -3.03
N ALA A 89 -19.29 10.14 -3.38
CA ALA A 89 -20.28 10.95 -2.70
C ALA A 89 -20.47 10.52 -1.23
N ALA A 90 -20.92 11.45 -0.38
CA ALA A 90 -21.30 11.15 1.00
C ALA A 90 -22.39 10.06 1.06
N ALA A 91 -22.26 9.13 1.99
CA ALA A 91 -23.25 8.07 2.20
C ALA A 91 -24.36 8.55 3.15
N THR A 92 -25.59 8.15 2.86
CA THR A 92 -26.72 8.24 3.79
C THR A 92 -27.19 6.82 4.11
N ILE A 93 -26.97 6.40 5.36
CA ILE A 93 -27.27 5.05 5.87
C ILE A 93 -28.51 5.15 6.76
N THR A 94 -29.62 4.49 6.37
CA THR A 94 -30.93 4.61 7.04
C THR A 94 -31.35 3.38 7.84
N ASN A 95 -30.49 2.36 7.87
CA ASN A 95 -30.68 1.09 8.58
C ASN A 95 -29.77 0.95 9.82
N GLY A 96 -29.06 2.01 10.22
CA GLY A 96 -28.32 2.06 11.47
C GLY A 96 -29.17 2.45 12.67
N SER A 97 -28.52 2.56 13.82
CA SER A 97 -29.15 2.93 15.09
C SER A 97 -28.33 3.96 15.86
N THR A 98 -28.93 4.54 16.90
CA THR A 98 -28.24 5.46 17.83
C THR A 98 -27.18 4.78 18.70
N ALA A 99 -27.04 3.45 18.62
CA ALA A 99 -25.96 2.71 19.28
C ALA A 99 -24.66 2.66 18.47
N ALA A 100 -24.66 3.10 17.20
CA ALA A 100 -23.42 3.21 16.43
C ALA A 100 -22.46 4.17 17.14
N LYS A 101 -21.25 3.71 17.41
CA LYS A 101 -20.24 4.50 18.13
C LYS A 101 -19.13 4.96 17.20
N THR A 102 -18.65 4.08 16.33
CA THR A 102 -17.47 4.34 15.50
C THR A 102 -17.75 3.92 14.06
N ALA A 103 -17.33 4.76 13.12
CA ALA A 103 -17.35 4.48 11.69
C ALA A 103 -15.95 4.14 11.21
N TYR A 104 -15.84 3.07 10.43
CA TYR A 104 -14.63 2.69 9.71
C TYR A 104 -14.92 2.72 8.22
N VAL A 105 -13.99 3.26 7.45
CA VAL A 105 -14.10 3.34 5.99
C VAL A 105 -12.87 2.72 5.35
N VAL A 106 -13.10 1.89 4.34
CA VAL A 106 -12.06 1.37 3.43
C VAL A 106 -12.45 1.71 2.00
N ALA A 107 -11.51 2.23 1.23
CA ALA A 107 -11.73 2.69 -0.14
C ALA A 107 -10.89 1.92 -1.14
N ASN A 108 -11.41 1.81 -2.37
CA ASN A 108 -10.75 1.23 -3.54
C ASN A 108 -10.43 -0.27 -3.45
N THR A 109 -11.09 -0.99 -2.54
CA THR A 109 -10.96 -2.44 -2.38
C THR A 109 -12.01 -3.24 -3.16
N GLY A 110 -12.94 -2.56 -3.82
CA GLY A 110 -14.06 -3.20 -4.52
C GLY A 110 -15.22 -3.51 -3.59
N ARG A 111 -16.12 -4.40 -4.04
CA ARG A 111 -17.31 -4.81 -3.28
C ARG A 111 -16.94 -5.70 -2.09
N LEU A 112 -17.83 -5.73 -1.10
CA LEU A 112 -17.71 -6.59 0.09
C LEU A 112 -17.65 -8.09 -0.28
N ALA A 113 -18.54 -8.54 -1.17
CA ALA A 113 -18.65 -9.94 -1.55
C ALA A 113 -17.39 -10.41 -2.30
N ASN A 114 -16.84 -11.55 -1.87
CA ASN A 114 -15.58 -12.12 -2.36
C ASN A 114 -14.34 -11.21 -2.17
N GLY A 115 -14.48 -10.11 -1.43
CA GLY A 115 -13.40 -9.22 -1.05
C GLY A 115 -12.80 -9.59 0.32
N PRO A 116 -11.72 -8.91 0.73
CA PRO A 116 -11.03 -9.21 1.99
C PRO A 116 -11.90 -8.99 3.25
N PHE A 117 -12.99 -8.24 3.12
CA PHE A 117 -13.89 -7.90 4.23
C PHE A 117 -15.17 -8.76 4.29
N ALA A 118 -15.34 -9.75 3.42
CA ALA A 118 -16.60 -10.50 3.28
C ALA A 118 -17.12 -11.15 4.58
N ASN A 119 -16.21 -11.49 5.49
CA ASN A 119 -16.50 -12.21 6.73
C ASN A 119 -16.42 -11.34 8.00
N VAL A 120 -16.34 -10.01 7.86
CA VAL A 120 -16.26 -9.10 9.00
C VAL A 120 -17.60 -9.07 9.74
N THR A 121 -17.58 -9.42 11.02
CA THR A 121 -18.77 -9.37 11.90
C THR A 121 -18.57 -8.50 13.14
N THR A 122 -17.31 -8.28 13.55
CA THR A 122 -16.92 -7.47 14.70
C THR A 122 -15.85 -6.45 14.33
N GLU A 123 -15.66 -5.44 15.19
CA GLU A 123 -14.59 -4.45 15.03
C GLU A 123 -13.21 -5.10 15.08
N ALA A 124 -13.05 -6.15 15.90
CA ALA A 124 -11.83 -6.93 15.98
C ALA A 124 -11.55 -7.66 14.65
N ASP A 125 -12.58 -8.26 14.03
CA ASP A 125 -12.44 -8.89 12.71
C ASP A 125 -11.94 -7.87 11.68
N LEU A 126 -12.54 -6.67 11.66
CA LEU A 126 -12.15 -5.61 10.72
C LEU A 126 -10.70 -5.19 10.91
N LYS A 127 -10.26 -5.00 12.16
CA LYS A 127 -8.89 -4.59 12.49
C LYS A 127 -7.85 -5.66 12.12
N ALA A 128 -8.25 -6.93 12.11
CA ALA A 128 -7.40 -8.04 11.71
C ALA A 128 -7.30 -8.24 10.18
N VAL A 129 -8.16 -7.60 9.37
CA VAL A 129 -8.11 -7.75 7.92
C VAL A 129 -6.83 -7.13 7.36
N THR A 130 -6.10 -7.93 6.58
CA THR A 130 -4.95 -7.53 5.78
C THR A 130 -5.22 -7.75 4.31
N GLY A 131 -4.74 -6.86 3.45
CA GLY A 131 -4.73 -7.04 2.00
C GLY A 131 -3.36 -7.51 1.49
N ASP A 132 -3.34 -8.13 0.31
CA ASP A 132 -2.10 -8.56 -0.35
C ASP A 132 -1.61 -7.47 -1.33
N LEU A 133 -0.30 -7.26 -1.42
CA LEU A 133 0.28 -6.28 -2.35
C LEU A 133 0.00 -6.67 -3.81
N MET A 134 -0.21 -7.96 -4.07
CA MET A 134 -0.43 -8.50 -5.40
C MET A 134 -1.76 -9.29 -5.45
N ALA A 135 -2.61 -8.99 -6.44
CA ALA A 135 -3.87 -9.69 -6.67
C ALA A 135 -3.64 -11.13 -7.19
N ASN A 136 -2.55 -11.29 -7.93
CA ASN A 136 -1.86 -12.52 -8.28
C ASN A 136 -0.37 -12.20 -8.27
N ASN A 137 0.53 -13.18 -8.28
CA ASN A 137 1.97 -12.94 -8.13
C ASN A 137 2.58 -11.82 -8.99
N ASN A 138 1.97 -11.41 -10.11
CA ASN A 138 2.51 -10.41 -11.05
C ASN A 138 1.57 -9.21 -11.31
N THR A 139 0.52 -9.01 -10.52
CA THR A 139 -0.40 -7.87 -10.69
C THR A 139 -0.60 -7.15 -9.38
N ALA A 140 -0.04 -5.95 -9.25
CA ALA A 140 -0.18 -5.13 -8.06
C ALA A 140 -1.64 -4.75 -7.77
N THR A 141 -2.03 -4.79 -6.51
CA THR A 141 -3.32 -4.26 -6.04
C THR A 141 -3.33 -2.75 -5.94
N GLN A 142 -2.14 -2.15 -5.86
CA GLN A 142 -1.90 -0.72 -5.76
C GLN A 142 -1.48 -0.18 -7.13
N THR A 143 -2.34 0.63 -7.74
CA THR A 143 -2.05 1.29 -9.02
C THR A 143 -2.33 2.77 -8.92
N LYS A 144 -1.78 3.57 -9.84
CA LYS A 144 -1.99 5.03 -9.86
C LYS A 144 -3.47 5.42 -9.79
N ASP A 145 -4.34 4.64 -10.43
CA ASP A 145 -5.77 4.90 -10.52
C ASP A 145 -6.59 4.14 -9.45
N ASN A 146 -5.97 3.29 -8.64
CA ASN A 146 -6.63 2.52 -7.59
C ASN A 146 -5.68 2.23 -6.41
N LEU A 147 -5.57 3.19 -5.48
CA LEU A 147 -4.84 3.01 -4.22
C LEU A 147 -5.79 2.78 -3.07
N TRP A 148 -5.49 1.78 -2.25
CA TRP A 148 -6.27 1.50 -1.06
C TRP A 148 -6.07 2.57 0.00
N MET A 149 -7.18 2.99 0.59
CA MET A 149 -7.20 3.96 1.67
C MET A 149 -8.10 3.47 2.79
N SER A 150 -7.82 3.91 4.00
CA SER A 150 -8.63 3.60 5.17
C SER A 150 -8.64 4.72 6.19
N GLY A 151 -9.70 4.78 6.98
CA GLY A 151 -9.89 5.78 8.02
C GLY A 151 -10.94 5.36 9.04
N THR A 152 -10.91 6.00 10.20
CA THR A 152 -11.92 5.78 11.25
C THR A 152 -12.19 7.08 12.00
N ASN A 153 -13.42 7.26 12.46
CA ASN A 153 -13.79 8.35 13.36
C ASN A 153 -15.06 8.00 14.15
N ASP A 154 -15.28 8.70 15.25
CA ASP A 154 -16.45 8.51 16.11
C ASP A 154 -17.69 9.16 15.50
N VAL A 155 -18.84 8.50 15.68
CA VAL A 155 -20.14 9.00 15.23
C VAL A 155 -20.72 9.93 16.29
N SER A 156 -21.16 11.11 15.86
CA SER A 156 -21.88 12.07 16.71
C SER A 156 -23.36 12.11 16.37
N PHE A 157 -24.22 12.12 17.39
CA PHE A 157 -25.68 12.14 17.22
C PHE A 157 -26.32 13.44 17.68
N SER A 158 -27.34 13.87 16.94
CA SER A 158 -28.33 14.86 17.35
C SER A 158 -29.73 14.23 17.19
N GLY A 159 -30.29 13.75 18.30
CA GLY A 159 -31.45 12.85 18.27
C GLY A 159 -31.13 11.57 17.51
N THR A 160 -31.97 11.23 16.53
CA THR A 160 -31.78 10.05 15.65
C THR A 160 -30.99 10.34 14.37
N ASN A 161 -30.33 11.49 14.28
CA ASN A 161 -29.46 11.86 13.17
C ASN A 161 -27.99 11.74 13.59
N GLY A 162 -27.29 10.75 13.04
CA GLY A 162 -25.85 10.55 13.21
C GLY A 162 -25.06 11.22 12.09
N SER A 163 -23.88 11.74 12.39
CA SER A 163 -22.96 12.27 11.38
C SER A 163 -21.51 12.02 11.75
N VAL A 164 -20.68 11.81 10.74
CA VAL A 164 -19.24 11.64 10.87
C VAL A 164 -18.55 12.02 9.56
N THR A 165 -17.35 12.60 9.70
CA THR A 165 -16.41 12.79 8.59
C THR A 165 -15.21 11.91 8.87
N VAL A 166 -14.83 11.06 7.91
CA VAL A 166 -13.74 10.09 8.05
C VAL A 166 -12.61 10.49 7.13
N GLU A 167 -11.48 10.86 7.73
CA GLU A 167 -10.23 11.12 7.02
C GLU A 167 -9.57 9.80 6.59
N LEU A 168 -9.23 9.70 5.32
CA LEU A 168 -8.63 8.52 4.70
C LEU A 168 -7.13 8.74 4.50
N GLY A 169 -6.33 7.77 4.94
CA GLY A 169 -4.89 7.69 4.65
C GLY A 169 -4.58 6.52 3.72
N PHE A 170 -3.49 6.61 2.95
CA PHE A 170 -3.04 5.50 2.11
C PHE A 170 -2.56 4.31 2.94
N VAL A 171 -2.96 3.11 2.54
CA VAL A 171 -2.45 1.85 3.10
C VAL A 171 -1.04 1.55 2.59
N ALA A 172 -0.73 2.02 1.38
CA ALA A 172 0.58 1.88 0.76
C ALA A 172 1.51 3.07 1.04
N ALA A 173 2.79 2.87 0.80
CA ALA A 173 3.81 3.86 0.59
C ALA A 173 4.15 3.96 -0.91
N LYS A 174 4.80 5.06 -1.30
CA LYS A 174 5.30 5.29 -2.66
C LYS A 174 6.80 5.52 -2.65
N ILE A 175 7.55 4.83 -3.50
CA ILE A 175 9.00 5.00 -3.68
C ILE A 175 9.25 5.46 -5.11
N GLU A 176 9.95 6.58 -5.29
CA GLU A 176 10.33 7.12 -6.59
C GLU A 176 11.85 7.08 -6.75
N LEU A 177 12.30 6.74 -7.96
CA LEU A 177 13.71 6.74 -8.31
C LEU A 177 14.04 7.90 -9.26
N ILE A 178 15.05 8.67 -8.92
CA ILE A 178 15.74 9.62 -9.79
C ILE A 178 17.17 9.09 -9.96
N VAL A 179 17.58 8.85 -11.21
CA VAL A 179 18.94 8.41 -11.53
C VAL A 179 19.71 9.56 -12.16
N LYS A 180 20.91 9.83 -11.65
CA LYS A 180 21.90 10.75 -12.22
C LYS A 180 23.15 9.96 -12.58
N ASP A 181 23.24 9.55 -13.84
CA ASP A 181 24.37 8.74 -14.29
C ASP A 181 25.49 9.62 -14.83
N ASN A 182 26.60 9.66 -14.10
CA ASN A 182 27.85 10.31 -14.50
C ASN A 182 28.99 9.29 -14.60
N ARG A 183 28.69 7.99 -14.73
CA ARG A 183 29.71 7.00 -15.06
C ARG A 183 30.28 7.30 -16.44
N ALA A 184 31.58 7.08 -16.59
CA ALA A 184 32.27 7.21 -17.87
C ALA A 184 32.61 5.82 -18.41
N ASN A 185 32.80 5.73 -19.73
CA ASN A 185 33.29 4.53 -20.41
C ASN A 185 32.47 3.26 -20.15
N LEU A 186 31.12 3.36 -20.09
CA LEU A 186 30.24 2.21 -19.83
C LEU A 186 30.35 1.10 -20.88
N THR A 187 30.69 1.45 -22.12
CA THR A 187 30.90 0.52 -23.22
C THR A 187 32.40 0.28 -23.39
N GLY A 188 32.87 -0.91 -23.01
CA GLY A 188 34.22 -1.36 -23.31
C GLY A 188 34.47 -1.37 -24.83
N SER A 189 35.69 -1.01 -25.25
CA SER A 189 36.08 -0.88 -26.66
C SER A 189 37.21 -1.84 -27.10
N GLY A 190 37.74 -2.65 -26.18
CA GLY A 190 38.85 -3.57 -26.39
C GLY A 190 38.84 -4.83 -25.51
N SER A 191 39.77 -5.75 -25.78
CA SER A 191 39.97 -6.97 -25.00
C SER A 191 40.57 -6.64 -23.63
N GLY A 192 39.89 -6.98 -22.54
CA GLY A 192 40.28 -6.59 -21.18
C GLY A 192 39.40 -5.50 -20.56
N ASP A 193 38.55 -4.86 -21.38
CA ASP A 193 37.68 -3.77 -20.93
C ASP A 193 36.48 -4.31 -20.14
N ILE A 194 36.03 -3.49 -19.20
CA ILE A 194 34.83 -3.74 -18.38
C ILE A 194 33.70 -2.93 -19.01
N SER A 195 32.57 -3.57 -19.27
CA SER A 195 31.35 -2.86 -19.67
C SER A 195 30.22 -3.07 -18.69
N ILE A 196 29.35 -2.08 -18.54
CA ILE A 196 28.15 -2.17 -17.72
C ILE A 196 26.94 -1.72 -18.54
N THR A 197 25.93 -2.57 -18.61
CA THR A 197 24.61 -2.25 -19.18
C THR A 197 23.58 -2.31 -18.06
N ASP A 198 22.87 -1.22 -17.78
CA ASP A 198 21.75 -1.26 -16.84
C ASP A 198 20.54 -1.92 -17.50
N GLU A 199 19.91 -2.88 -16.83
CA GLU A 199 18.87 -3.71 -17.44
C GLU A 199 17.50 -3.47 -16.80
N LYS A 200 17.43 -3.33 -15.47
CA LYS A 200 16.18 -3.16 -14.74
C LYS A 200 16.35 -2.27 -13.53
N VAL A 201 15.25 -1.66 -13.09
CA VAL A 201 15.08 -1.15 -11.74
C VAL A 201 14.14 -2.10 -11.01
N VAL A 202 14.60 -2.63 -9.88
CA VAL A 202 13.89 -3.65 -9.11
C VAL A 202 13.62 -3.18 -7.68
N LEU A 203 12.45 -3.55 -7.16
CA LEU A 203 12.14 -3.47 -5.74
C LEU A 203 12.20 -4.87 -5.13
N LEU A 204 13.10 -5.07 -4.18
CA LEU A 204 13.27 -6.32 -3.45
C LEU A 204 12.62 -6.20 -2.07
N TYR A 205 12.09 -7.30 -1.58
CA TYR A 205 11.54 -7.42 -0.23
C TYR A 205 10.43 -6.40 0.08
N ALA A 206 9.57 -6.14 -0.91
CA ALA A 206 8.35 -5.38 -0.73
C ALA A 206 7.40 -6.13 0.23
N GLY A 207 6.91 -5.44 1.27
CA GLY A 207 6.01 -6.05 2.25
C GLY A 207 4.74 -6.61 1.60
N LYS A 208 4.42 -7.88 1.89
CA LYS A 208 3.26 -8.57 1.30
C LYS A 208 1.94 -8.11 1.90
N SER A 209 1.90 -7.80 3.20
CA SER A 209 0.67 -7.55 3.96
C SER A 209 0.39 -6.06 4.15
N GLY A 210 -0.77 -5.60 3.69
CA GLY A 210 -1.26 -4.24 3.87
C GLY A 210 -2.33 -4.17 4.96
N HIS A 211 -2.00 -3.60 6.10
CA HIS A 211 -2.93 -3.41 7.22
C HIS A 211 -3.77 -2.14 7.02
N PHE A 212 -5.09 -2.29 6.90
CA PHE A 212 -6.01 -1.15 6.79
C PHE A 212 -6.12 -0.39 8.12
N PHE A 213 -6.19 -1.12 9.23
CA PHE A 213 -6.28 -0.59 10.58
C PHE A 213 -5.24 -1.26 11.49
N GLY A 214 -5.21 -0.85 12.76
CA GLY A 214 -4.20 -1.31 13.73
C GLY A 214 -3.19 -0.22 14.07
N THR A 215 -2.27 -0.59 14.96
CA THR A 215 -1.18 0.24 15.44
C THR A 215 -0.15 0.53 14.35
N ALA A 216 0.67 1.57 14.55
CA ALA A 216 1.76 1.88 13.64
C ALA A 216 2.75 0.71 13.49
N ALA A 217 2.99 -0.05 14.57
CA ALA A 217 3.90 -1.19 14.56
C ALA A 217 3.36 -2.37 13.72
N GLU A 218 2.06 -2.69 13.83
CA GLU A 218 1.42 -3.73 13.01
C GLU A 218 1.48 -3.38 11.52
N LYS A 219 1.29 -2.10 11.18
CA LYS A 219 1.30 -1.62 9.80
C LYS A 219 2.65 -1.71 9.07
N VAL A 220 3.73 -1.96 9.79
CA VAL A 220 5.09 -2.07 9.24
C VAL A 220 5.76 -3.42 9.52
N ALA A 221 5.10 -4.32 10.25
CA ALA A 221 5.62 -5.65 10.52
C ALA A 221 5.36 -6.57 9.33
N GLN A 222 6.43 -7.15 8.77
CA GLN A 222 6.34 -8.08 7.64
C GLN A 222 7.11 -9.37 7.92
N THR A 223 6.51 -10.49 7.52
CA THR A 223 7.13 -11.82 7.59
C THR A 223 7.24 -12.50 6.22
N ALA A 224 6.53 -11.97 5.22
CA ALA A 224 6.52 -12.44 3.84
C ALA A 224 6.58 -11.26 2.86
N PHE A 225 7.15 -11.50 1.68
CA PHE A 225 7.55 -10.44 0.78
C PHE A 225 7.35 -10.78 -0.71
N TYR A 226 7.37 -9.74 -1.54
CA TYR A 226 7.59 -9.87 -2.98
C TYR A 226 8.92 -9.22 -3.39
N SER A 227 9.57 -9.79 -4.42
CA SER A 227 10.81 -9.23 -4.98
C SER A 227 10.78 -9.21 -6.50
N GLY A 228 11.33 -8.15 -7.11
CA GLY A 228 11.43 -8.00 -8.57
C GLY A 228 12.51 -8.84 -9.24
N ASP A 229 13.42 -9.41 -8.46
CA ASP A 229 14.48 -10.30 -8.93
C ASP A 229 14.82 -11.33 -7.84
N ALA A 230 15.14 -12.54 -8.27
CA ALA A 230 15.51 -13.67 -7.41
C ALA A 230 16.79 -14.38 -7.90
N SER A 231 17.57 -13.73 -8.76
CA SER A 231 18.68 -14.37 -9.49
C SER A 231 20.05 -14.26 -8.80
N TYR A 232 20.15 -13.45 -7.74
CA TYR A 232 21.41 -13.24 -7.02
C TYR A 232 21.69 -14.32 -5.95
N PRO A 233 22.96 -14.56 -5.62
CA PRO A 233 23.33 -15.51 -4.56
C PRO A 233 22.77 -15.08 -3.20
N GLY A 234 22.20 -16.02 -2.44
CA GLY A 234 21.71 -15.76 -1.08
C GLY A 234 20.23 -15.41 -0.96
N PHE A 235 19.52 -15.22 -2.09
CA PHE A 235 18.08 -14.95 -2.09
C PHE A 235 17.28 -15.96 -1.24
N ASN A 236 16.49 -15.45 -0.29
CA ASN A 236 15.68 -16.28 0.60
C ASN A 236 14.33 -16.64 -0.02
N SER A 237 14.22 -17.80 -0.65
CA SER A 237 12.96 -18.25 -1.28
C SER A 237 11.89 -18.76 -0.30
N ASN A 238 12.15 -18.83 1.02
CA ASN A 238 11.19 -19.43 1.97
C ASN A 238 10.01 -18.50 2.28
N ASN A 239 10.23 -17.20 2.25
CA ASN A 239 9.22 -16.19 2.59
C ASN A 239 9.10 -15.08 1.53
N VAL A 240 9.70 -15.27 0.36
CA VAL A 240 9.69 -14.30 -0.74
C VAL A 240 9.11 -14.94 -1.99
N THR A 241 8.23 -14.20 -2.65
CA THR A 241 7.69 -14.57 -3.96
C THR A 241 8.20 -13.60 -5.02
N GLU A 242 8.75 -14.11 -6.12
CA GLU A 242 9.17 -13.26 -7.24
C GLU A 242 7.94 -12.63 -7.92
N SER A 243 8.05 -11.37 -8.31
CA SER A 243 6.99 -10.61 -8.98
C SER A 243 7.54 -9.69 -10.07
N THR A 244 7.09 -9.88 -11.30
CA THR A 244 7.48 -9.01 -12.43
C THR A 244 6.91 -7.59 -12.31
N ALA A 245 5.90 -7.37 -11.45
CA ALA A 245 5.36 -6.04 -11.18
C ALA A 245 6.33 -5.14 -10.39
N LEU A 246 7.40 -5.71 -9.84
CA LEU A 246 8.43 -5.00 -9.08
C LEU A 246 9.74 -4.86 -9.88
N ALA A 247 9.69 -4.98 -11.21
CA ALA A 247 10.84 -4.88 -12.09
C ALA A 247 10.49 -4.08 -13.36
N ASP A 248 11.00 -2.87 -13.45
CA ASP A 248 10.86 -2.02 -14.64
C ASP A 248 12.11 -2.09 -15.50
N ALA A 249 11.96 -2.39 -16.79
CA ALA A 249 13.08 -2.48 -17.71
C ALA A 249 13.70 -1.09 -18.01
N VAL A 250 15.02 -1.05 -18.07
CA VAL A 250 15.79 0.11 -18.54
C VAL A 250 15.94 -0.01 -20.06
N SER A 251 15.00 0.57 -20.80
CA SER A 251 15.00 0.52 -22.27
C SER A 251 15.84 1.62 -22.92
N THR A 252 16.08 2.72 -22.19
CA THR A 252 16.94 3.83 -22.61
C THR A 252 18.04 4.01 -21.57
N PRO A 253 19.31 4.14 -21.98
CA PRO A 253 20.41 4.39 -21.04
C PRO A 253 20.13 5.60 -20.15
N PHE A 254 20.52 5.51 -18.88
CA PHE A 254 20.45 6.64 -17.98
C PHE A 254 21.34 7.78 -18.46
N THR A 255 20.97 9.01 -18.08
CA THR A 255 21.71 10.22 -18.42
C THR A 255 22.12 10.95 -17.16
N VAL A 256 22.90 12.02 -17.31
CA VAL A 256 23.24 12.93 -16.20
C VAL A 256 22.01 13.52 -15.49
N ASN A 257 20.84 13.53 -16.16
CA ASN A 257 19.54 13.90 -15.61
C ASN A 257 19.54 15.24 -14.84
N ALA A 258 19.99 16.30 -15.50
CA ALA A 258 20.07 17.64 -14.91
C ALA A 258 18.71 18.20 -14.44
N SER A 259 17.59 17.69 -14.98
CA SER A 259 16.23 18.08 -14.62
C SER A 259 15.68 17.35 -13.39
N ASN A 260 16.39 16.37 -12.82
CA ASN A 260 15.90 15.49 -11.75
C ASN A 260 14.57 14.79 -12.13
N ALA A 261 14.44 14.36 -13.39
CA ALA A 261 13.29 13.59 -13.82
C ALA A 261 13.23 12.25 -13.06
N VAL A 262 12.05 11.92 -12.56
CA VAL A 262 11.76 10.59 -11.97
C VAL A 262 11.76 9.56 -13.10
N PHE A 263 12.54 8.50 -12.94
CA PHE A 263 12.60 7.37 -13.86
C PHE A 263 11.36 6.49 -13.72
N ASN A 264 11.13 5.96 -12.52
CA ASN A 264 9.98 5.13 -12.20
C ASN A 264 9.51 5.33 -10.75
N HIS A 265 8.46 4.61 -10.38
CA HIS A 265 8.01 4.52 -9.01
C HIS A 265 7.38 3.16 -8.72
N PHE A 266 7.43 2.75 -7.45
CA PHE A 266 6.73 1.59 -6.94
C PHE A 266 5.78 1.97 -5.81
N TYR A 267 4.68 1.23 -5.71
CA TYR A 267 3.85 1.19 -4.52
C TYR A 267 4.19 -0.06 -3.72
N THR A 268 4.28 0.07 -2.40
CA THR A 268 4.61 -1.04 -1.50
C THR A 268 3.92 -0.84 -0.14
N PHE A 269 3.82 -1.88 0.68
CA PHE A 269 3.32 -1.74 2.06
C PHE A 269 4.44 -1.42 3.05
N GLY A 270 4.03 -1.03 4.27
CA GLY A 270 4.95 -0.74 5.36
C GLY A 270 5.90 -1.90 5.65
N ASN A 271 7.17 -1.59 5.92
CA ASN A 271 8.20 -2.54 6.29
C ASN A 271 9.23 -1.86 7.20
N ASN A 272 9.32 -2.32 8.45
CA ASN A 272 10.30 -1.85 9.43
C ASN A 272 11.67 -2.53 9.33
N GLY A 273 11.82 -3.50 8.43
CA GLY A 273 13.08 -4.20 8.19
C GLY A 273 13.48 -5.21 9.27
N ALA A 274 12.62 -5.51 10.25
CA ALA A 274 12.97 -6.43 11.34
C ALA A 274 13.23 -7.87 10.87
N THR A 275 12.50 -8.33 9.86
CA THR A 275 12.76 -9.61 9.18
C THR A 275 13.71 -9.42 8.01
N GLN A 276 13.41 -8.44 7.14
CA GLN A 276 14.21 -8.07 5.99
C GLN A 276 13.82 -6.65 5.54
N PRO A 277 14.76 -5.70 5.35
CA PRO A 277 14.44 -4.37 4.84
C PRO A 277 14.04 -4.42 3.36
N THR A 278 13.14 -3.53 2.96
CA THR A 278 12.85 -3.27 1.54
C THR A 278 14.10 -2.68 0.88
N ILE A 279 14.41 -3.10 -0.34
CA ILE A 279 15.60 -2.64 -1.08
C ILE A 279 15.16 -2.14 -2.45
N LEU A 280 15.57 -0.93 -2.81
CA LEU A 280 15.46 -0.45 -4.19
C LEU A 280 16.82 -0.63 -4.86
N ALA A 281 16.88 -1.18 -6.06
CA ALA A 281 18.15 -1.36 -6.78
C ALA A 281 18.00 -1.11 -8.28
N ILE A 282 19.07 -0.60 -8.89
CA ILE A 282 19.31 -0.78 -10.32
C ILE A 282 20.04 -2.11 -10.47
N GLN A 283 19.47 -3.03 -11.26
CA GLN A 283 20.11 -4.28 -11.70
C GLN A 283 20.78 -4.02 -13.05
N SER A 284 22.05 -4.37 -13.14
CA SER A 284 22.87 -4.17 -14.33
C SER A 284 23.69 -5.42 -14.63
N LYS A 285 24.08 -5.56 -15.88
CA LYS A 285 25.00 -6.60 -16.34
C LYS A 285 26.38 -6.01 -16.53
N ARG A 286 27.34 -6.53 -15.78
CA ARG A 286 28.78 -6.25 -15.93
C ARG A 286 29.41 -7.34 -16.78
N THR A 287 30.17 -6.95 -17.80
CA THR A 287 30.92 -7.89 -18.64
C THR A 287 32.41 -7.61 -18.49
N ILE A 288 33.18 -8.65 -18.16
CA ILE A 288 34.65 -8.59 -18.05
C ILE A 288 35.21 -9.76 -18.85
N ASN A 289 36.08 -9.52 -19.82
CA ASN A 289 36.68 -10.58 -20.66
C ASN A 289 35.63 -11.53 -21.28
N ASN A 290 34.48 -10.99 -21.73
CA ASN A 290 33.32 -11.74 -22.25
C ASN A 290 32.61 -12.67 -21.25
N ALA A 291 32.85 -12.51 -19.94
CA ALA A 291 32.06 -13.14 -18.89
C ALA A 291 31.07 -12.13 -18.31
N ASP A 292 29.79 -12.49 -18.35
CA ASP A 292 28.69 -11.67 -17.83
C ASP A 292 28.44 -11.99 -16.35
N GLU A 293 28.20 -10.95 -15.56
CA GLU A 293 27.88 -11.01 -14.14
C GLU A 293 26.78 -9.98 -13.82
N THR A 294 25.81 -10.38 -13.01
CA THR A 294 24.76 -9.45 -12.54
C THR A 294 25.28 -8.67 -11.34
N ILE A 295 25.12 -7.36 -11.40
CA ILE A 295 25.49 -6.43 -10.33
C ILE A 295 24.31 -5.51 -10.00
N TYR A 296 24.35 -4.93 -8.82
CA TYR A 296 23.30 -4.08 -8.27
C TYR A 296 23.88 -2.78 -7.72
N TYR A 297 23.04 -1.74 -7.76
CA TYR A 297 23.23 -0.48 -7.05
C TYR A 297 22.09 -0.33 -6.02
N PRO A 298 22.19 -1.04 -4.86
CA PRO A 298 21.11 -1.11 -3.90
C PRO A 298 21.09 0.09 -2.95
N ILE A 299 19.91 0.38 -2.42
CA ILE A 299 19.69 1.18 -1.22
C ILE A 299 18.69 0.46 -0.34
N GLN A 300 19.08 0.18 0.89
CA GLN A 300 18.24 -0.49 1.88
C GLN A 300 17.46 0.53 2.68
N PHE A 301 16.15 0.33 2.79
CA PHE A 301 15.30 1.11 3.68
C PHE A 301 15.48 0.65 5.14
N SER A 302 16.64 1.00 5.69
CA SER A 302 17.03 0.83 7.08
C SER A 302 17.51 2.16 7.66
N THR A 303 17.67 2.22 8.99
CA THR A 303 18.25 3.40 9.67
C THR A 303 19.70 3.65 9.30
N ASP A 304 20.43 2.61 8.93
CA ASP A 304 21.88 2.66 8.76
C ASP A 304 22.30 2.96 7.31
N ASP A 305 21.40 2.77 6.35
CA ASP A 305 21.66 2.98 4.92
C ASP A 305 20.82 4.15 4.37
N ALA A 306 19.51 3.95 4.11
CA ALA A 306 18.64 5.04 3.67
C ALA A 306 18.36 6.10 4.75
N GLY A 307 18.53 5.77 6.03
CA GLY A 307 18.08 6.58 7.15
C GLY A 307 16.57 6.49 7.42
N TYR A 308 15.85 5.62 6.71
CA TYR A 308 14.40 5.45 6.81
C TYR A 308 14.00 4.00 6.59
N THR A 309 13.01 3.53 7.34
CA THR A 309 12.21 2.35 7.01
C THR A 309 10.96 2.74 6.22
N ILE A 310 10.19 1.76 5.71
CA ILE A 310 8.97 2.05 4.94
C ILE A 310 7.75 2.15 5.87
N GLU A 311 7.15 3.33 5.91
CA GLU A 311 5.86 3.59 6.56
C GLU A 311 4.74 3.86 5.53
N PRO A 312 3.50 3.37 5.76
CA PRO A 312 2.32 3.74 4.97
C PRO A 312 2.07 5.24 4.92
N GLY A 313 1.47 5.74 3.83
CA GLY A 313 1.16 7.16 3.69
C GLY A 313 2.40 8.06 3.60
N LYS A 314 3.56 7.50 3.24
CA LYS A 314 4.78 8.25 2.93
C LYS A 314 5.17 8.12 1.46
N ARG A 315 5.81 9.17 0.95
CA ARG A 315 6.50 9.21 -0.34
C ARG A 315 7.99 9.33 -0.09
N TYR A 316 8.75 8.39 -0.62
CA TYR A 316 10.21 8.38 -0.60
C TYR A 316 10.71 8.75 -1.99
N THR A 317 11.59 9.74 -2.08
CA THR A 317 12.31 10.06 -3.30
C THR A 317 13.76 9.66 -3.11
N VAL A 318 14.19 8.66 -3.86
CA VAL A 318 15.56 8.16 -3.91
C VAL A 318 16.26 8.83 -5.08
N THR A 319 17.29 9.61 -4.81
CA THR A 319 18.19 10.13 -5.84
C THR A 319 19.51 9.38 -5.80
N LEU A 320 19.75 8.56 -6.82
CA LEU A 320 20.96 7.77 -6.99
C LEU A 320 21.88 8.47 -7.99
N THR A 321 23.07 8.87 -7.53
CA THR A 321 24.09 9.47 -8.38
C THR A 321 25.22 8.47 -8.58
N LEU A 322 25.36 7.99 -9.81
CA LEU A 322 26.39 7.04 -10.21
C LEU A 322 27.58 7.79 -10.79
N LYS A 323 28.80 7.39 -10.42
CA LYS A 323 30.05 7.93 -10.96
C LYS A 323 31.10 6.82 -11.03
N GLY A 324 32.21 7.12 -11.70
CA GLY A 324 33.36 6.25 -11.84
C GLY A 324 33.69 5.97 -13.30
N ASP A 325 34.96 5.71 -13.57
CA ASP A 325 35.41 5.17 -14.86
C ASP A 325 35.25 3.65 -14.88
N VAL A 326 34.26 3.17 -15.64
CA VAL A 326 33.91 1.74 -15.68
C VAL A 326 35.05 0.90 -16.25
N ASN A 327 35.75 1.39 -17.29
CA ASN A 327 36.90 0.70 -17.86
C ASN A 327 38.07 0.59 -16.87
N ALA A 328 38.18 1.52 -15.92
CA ALA A 328 39.17 1.47 -14.84
C ALA A 328 38.74 0.57 -13.66
N GLY A 329 37.58 -0.07 -13.74
CA GLY A 329 37.02 -0.91 -12.68
C GLY A 329 36.27 -0.16 -11.59
N GLU A 330 36.00 1.14 -11.78
CA GLU A 330 35.20 1.93 -10.86
C GLU A 330 33.70 1.79 -11.15
N GLY A 331 32.86 2.20 -10.19
CA GLY A 331 31.41 2.22 -10.38
C GLY A 331 30.76 0.84 -10.56
N GLY A 332 31.44 -0.24 -10.17
CA GLY A 332 31.04 -1.62 -10.51
C GLY A 332 29.92 -2.27 -9.69
N GLY A 333 29.22 -1.54 -8.81
CA GLY A 333 28.13 -2.08 -7.98
C GLY A 333 28.56 -3.21 -7.02
N THR A 334 27.57 -4.01 -6.59
CA THR A 334 27.74 -5.24 -5.78
C THR A 334 27.03 -6.42 -6.42
N THR A 335 27.49 -7.65 -6.20
CA THR A 335 26.79 -8.88 -6.65
C THR A 335 25.70 -9.32 -5.68
N ASP A 336 25.73 -8.83 -4.45
CA ASP A 336 24.74 -9.11 -3.41
C ASP A 336 24.01 -7.79 -3.04
N PRO A 337 22.75 -7.62 -3.47
CA PRO A 337 21.97 -6.42 -3.18
C PRO A 337 21.51 -6.33 -1.71
N GLU A 338 21.61 -7.41 -0.93
CA GLU A 338 21.26 -7.43 0.50
C GLU A 338 22.37 -6.89 1.39
N GLN A 339 23.53 -6.56 0.82
CA GLN A 339 24.58 -5.83 1.53
C GLN A 339 24.55 -4.35 1.13
N PRO A 340 24.74 -3.42 2.09
CA PRO A 340 24.84 -2.00 1.78
C PRO A 340 25.98 -1.73 0.80
N LEU A 341 25.80 -0.76 -0.08
CA LEU A 341 26.81 -0.39 -1.05
C LEU A 341 27.91 0.46 -0.41
N ILE A 342 29.04 -0.16 -0.07
CA ILE A 342 30.23 0.55 0.45
C ILE A 342 31.16 0.89 -0.73
N ASN A 343 30.83 1.93 -1.51
CA ASN A 343 31.69 2.36 -2.62
C ASN A 343 31.76 3.89 -2.80
N SER A 344 32.97 4.44 -2.82
CA SER A 344 33.25 5.88 -2.76
C SER A 344 32.76 6.74 -3.96
N PRO A 345 32.62 6.26 -5.21
CA PRO A 345 32.15 7.12 -6.31
C PRO A 345 30.62 7.16 -6.42
N ILE A 346 29.88 6.30 -5.71
CA ILE A 346 28.42 6.25 -5.77
C ILE A 346 27.86 6.96 -4.56
N SER A 347 26.98 7.94 -4.78
CA SER A 347 26.32 8.66 -3.70
C SER A 347 24.81 8.51 -3.81
N ILE A 348 24.18 8.09 -2.72
CA ILE A 348 22.74 7.89 -2.62
C ILE A 348 22.18 8.90 -1.63
N THR A 349 21.06 9.53 -1.98
CA THR A 349 20.32 10.41 -1.07
C THR A 349 18.85 10.00 -1.07
N VAL A 350 18.27 9.90 0.12
CA VAL A 350 16.87 9.55 0.32
C VAL A 350 16.19 10.65 1.09
N THR A 351 15.04 11.12 0.58
CA THR A 351 14.18 12.08 1.27
C THR A 351 12.79 11.49 1.44
N ALA A 352 12.22 11.60 2.63
CA ALA A 352 10.86 11.15 2.93
C ALA A 352 9.93 12.36 3.14
N ALA A 353 8.71 12.28 2.59
CA ALA A 353 7.64 13.25 2.79
C ALA A 353 6.31 12.55 3.10
N SER A 354 5.42 13.25 3.80
CA SER A 354 4.03 12.79 3.96
C SER A 354 3.33 12.70 2.61
N TRP A 355 2.53 11.66 2.42
CA TRP A 355 1.74 11.42 1.23
C TRP A 355 0.26 11.37 1.59
N THR A 356 -0.42 12.47 1.33
CA THR A 356 -1.83 12.68 1.69
C THR A 356 -2.72 12.51 0.46
N PRO A 357 -3.82 11.75 0.56
CA PRO A 357 -4.82 11.73 -0.50
C PRO A 357 -5.45 13.11 -0.66
N VAL A 358 -5.69 13.52 -1.91
CA VAL A 358 -6.52 14.70 -2.21
C VAL A 358 -7.82 14.19 -2.84
N THR A 359 -8.95 14.47 -2.19
CA THR A 359 -10.26 14.04 -2.68
C THR A 359 -10.79 15.07 -3.68
N VAL A 360 -11.19 14.61 -4.87
CA VAL A 360 -11.84 15.47 -5.86
C VAL A 360 -13.35 15.38 -5.67
N ASP A 361 -13.92 16.36 -4.96
CA ASP A 361 -15.37 16.54 -4.96
C ASP A 361 -15.78 17.25 -6.26
N LYS A 362 -16.44 16.51 -7.15
CA LYS A 362 -17.11 17.11 -8.30
C LYS A 362 -18.45 17.64 -7.80
N ALA A 363 -18.49 18.89 -7.36
CA ALA A 363 -19.76 19.59 -7.12
C ALA A 363 -20.47 19.75 -8.47
N PHE A 364 -21.51 18.97 -8.71
CA PHE A 364 -22.47 19.26 -9.77
C PHE A 364 -23.43 20.31 -9.22
N ASN A 365 -23.29 21.55 -9.69
CA ASN A 365 -24.30 22.60 -9.50
C ASN A 365 -25.52 22.34 -10.38
#